data_AF-A0A1A8IF86-F1
#
_entry.id   AF-A0A1A8IF86-F1
#
_cell.length_a   1.000
_cell.length_b   1.000
_cell.length_c   1.000
_cell.angle_alpha   90.00
_cell.angle_beta   90.00
_cell.angle_gamma   90.00
#
_symmetry.space_group_name_H-M   'P 1'
#
loop_
_entity.id
_entity.type
_entity.pdbx_description
1 polymer ?
#
loop_
_entity_poly.entity_id
_entity_poly.type
_entity_poly.pdbx_seq_one_letter_code
_entity_poly.pdbx_strand_id
1 'polypeptide(L)'
;LDRGLVDFHQQTDSGCRTLLRLHRALLWLKLFLQNLAKVPATGRPRSPSELCREAYQSTLAQHHTWFVRRAAELAFIAMPER
;
A
#
# COMPACT_ATOMS: atom_id res chain seq x y z
N LEU A 1 37.22 -2.29 7.26
CA LEU A 1 36.04 -1.70 6.58
C LEU A 1 35.48 -0.47 7.29
N ASP A 2 36.14 0.02 8.35
CA ASP A 2 35.60 1.07 9.23
C ASP A 2 36.36 2.40 9.01
N ARG A 3 36.19 3.00 7.83
CA ARG A 3 36.88 4.26 7.45
C ARG A 3 36.04 5.52 7.75
N GLY A 4 34.98 5.44 8.56
CA GLY A 4 34.11 6.59 8.86
C GLY A 4 33.36 7.15 7.65
N LEU A 5 33.35 6.43 6.52
CA LEU A 5 32.68 6.85 5.27
C LEU A 5 31.19 6.50 5.26
N VAL A 6 30.75 5.61 6.14
CA VAL A 6 29.36 5.17 6.25
C VAL A 6 28.99 5.19 7.72
N ASP A 7 28.05 6.06 8.08
CA ASP A 7 27.46 6.08 9.41
C ASP A 7 26.34 5.03 9.48
N PHE A 8 26.57 3.96 10.24
CA PHE A 8 25.58 2.90 10.45
C PHE A 8 24.49 3.27 11.47
N HIS A 9 24.67 4.37 12.20
CA HIS A 9 23.66 4.93 13.11
C HIS A 9 22.70 5.88 12.39
N GLN A 10 23.09 6.43 11.22
CA GLN A 10 22.26 7.35 10.45
C GLN A 10 21.71 6.69 9.19
N GLN A 11 20.38 6.50 9.16
CA GLN A 11 19.72 6.00 7.97
C GLN A 11 19.66 7.11 6.90
N THR A 12 20.52 7.03 5.89
CA THR A 12 20.52 7.97 4.77
C THR A 12 19.33 7.73 3.84
N ASP A 13 18.69 8.81 3.40
CA ASP A 13 17.62 8.75 2.42
C ASP A 13 18.19 8.50 1.03
N SER A 14 18.22 7.23 0.62
CA SER A 14 18.61 6.83 -0.73
C SER A 14 17.44 6.92 -1.71
N GLY A 15 17.70 7.43 -2.92
CA GLY A 15 16.70 7.46 -4.00
C GLY A 15 16.12 6.08 -4.30
N CYS A 16 16.92 5.02 -4.19
CA CYS A 16 16.48 3.64 -4.32
C CYS A 16 15.40 3.26 -3.29
N ARG A 17 15.51 3.73 -2.03
CA ARG A 17 14.49 3.49 -1.00
C ARG A 17 13.17 4.17 -1.33
N THR A 18 13.23 5.39 -1.87
CA THR A 18 12.04 6.12 -2.33
C THR A 18 11.39 5.42 -3.53
N LEU A 19 12.18 4.99 -4.52
CA LEU A 19 11.68 4.23 -5.66
C LEU A 19 11.04 2.91 -5.24
N LEU A 20 11.62 2.19 -4.26
CA LEU A 20 11.06 0.95 -3.75
C LEU A 20 9.70 1.18 -3.07
N ARG A 21 9.57 2.26 -2.28
CA ARG A 21 8.28 2.64 -1.67
C ARG A 21 7.23 2.96 -2.73
N LEU A 22 7.63 3.73 -3.76
CA LEU A 22 6.75 4.07 -4.87
C LEU A 22 6.31 2.83 -5.65
N HIS A 23 7.24 1.92 -5.96
CA HIS A 23 6.96 0.67 -6.65
C HIS A 23 5.90 -0.16 -5.90
N ARG A 24 6.04 -0.30 -4.58
CA ARG A 24 5.06 -1.01 -3.73
C ARG A 24 3.70 -0.33 -3.74
N ALA A 25 3.65 1.01 -3.70
CA ALA A 25 2.40 1.76 -3.77
C ALA A 25 1.71 1.62 -5.15
N LEU A 26 2.49 1.62 -6.24
CA LEU A 26 1.97 1.40 -7.59
C LEU A 26 1.47 -0.04 -7.78
N LEU A 27 2.14 -1.03 -7.18
CA LEU A 27 1.68 -2.41 -7.21
C LEU A 27 0.30 -2.56 -6.52
N TRP A 28 0.15 -1.93 -5.36
CA TRP A 28 -1.14 -1.83 -4.67
C TRP A 28 -2.22 -1.19 -5.54
N LEU A 29 -1.93 -0.01 -6.11
CA LEU A 29 -2.88 0.73 -6.95
C LEU A 29 -3.30 -0.07 -8.18
N LYS A 30 -2.35 -0.74 -8.84
CA LYS A 30 -2.62 -1.62 -9.98
C LYS A 30 -3.58 -2.75 -9.61
N LEU A 31 -3.33 -3.47 -8.50
CA LEU A 31 -4.22 -4.55 -8.07
C LEU A 31 -5.61 -4.03 -7.70
N PHE A 32 -5.68 -2.89 -7.01
CA PHE A 32 -6.95 -2.26 -6.68
C PHE A 32 -7.77 -1.95 -7.95
N LEU A 33 -7.17 -1.29 -8.95
CA LEU A 33 -7.84 -0.96 -10.21
C LEU A 33 -8.24 -2.21 -11.01
N GLN A 34 -7.40 -3.25 -11.02
CA GLN A 34 -7.73 -4.53 -11.66
C GLN A 34 -8.91 -5.22 -10.98
N ASN A 35 -8.97 -5.19 -9.65
CA ASN A 35 -10.08 -5.76 -8.90
C ASN A 35 -11.37 -4.96 -9.12
N LEU A 36 -11.27 -3.63 -9.16
CA LEU A 36 -12.38 -2.74 -9.45
C LEU A 36 -12.95 -2.98 -10.85
N ALA A 37 -12.10 -3.17 -11.86
CA ALA A 37 -12.51 -3.46 -13.23
C ALA A 37 -13.18 -4.84 -13.40
N LYS A 38 -12.90 -5.79 -12.51
CA LYS A 38 -13.47 -7.15 -12.52
C LYS A 38 -14.82 -7.25 -11.81
N VAL A 39 -15.26 -6.20 -11.11
CA VAL A 39 -16.56 -6.21 -10.41
C VAL A 39 -17.68 -6.31 -11.46
N PRO A 40 -18.47 -7.40 -11.47
CA PRO A 40 -19.57 -7.53 -12.41
C PRO A 40 -20.64 -6.48 -12.12
N ALA A 41 -21.23 -5.90 -13.17
CA ALA A 41 -22.38 -4.98 -13.03
C ALA A 41 -23.64 -5.70 -12.50
N THR A 42 -23.69 -7.03 -12.60
CA THR A 42 -24.81 -7.87 -12.20
C THR A 42 -24.34 -8.87 -11.13
N GLY A 43 -24.61 -8.55 -9.86
CA GLY A 43 -24.21 -9.33 -8.69
C GLY A 43 -24.22 -8.49 -7.42
N ARG A 44 -23.89 -9.08 -6.26
CA ARG A 44 -23.71 -8.32 -5.02
C ARG A 44 -22.56 -7.32 -5.24
N PRO A 45 -22.81 -6.00 -5.21
CA PRO A 45 -21.74 -5.03 -5.42
C PRO A 45 -20.74 -5.17 -4.27
N ARG A 46 -19.50 -5.57 -4.57
CA ARG A 46 -18.41 -5.44 -3.61
C ARG A 46 -18.10 -3.96 -3.47
N SER A 47 -18.04 -3.47 -2.24
CA SER A 47 -17.76 -2.05 -2.01
C SER A 47 -16.32 -1.72 -2.47
N PRO A 48 -16.07 -0.53 -3.04
CA PRO A 48 -14.71 -0.10 -3.39
C PRO A 48 -13.74 -0.20 -2.20
N SER A 49 -14.24 0.08 -1.00
CA SER A 49 -13.52 0.03 0.26
C SER A 49 -13.01 -1.38 0.59
N GLU A 50 -13.82 -2.42 0.36
CA GLU A 50 -13.41 -3.82 0.54
C GLU A 50 -12.29 -4.22 -0.43
N LEU A 51 -12.44 -3.89 -1.71
CA LEU A 51 -11.45 -4.21 -2.75
C LEU A 51 -10.13 -3.46 -2.51
N CYS A 52 -10.22 -2.22 -2.05
CA CYS A 52 -9.09 -1.38 -1.67
C CYS A 52 -8.31 -1.98 -0.49
N ARG A 53 -9.04 -2.44 0.55
CA ARG A 53 -8.47 -3.11 1.72
C ARG A 53 -7.83 -4.45 1.38
N GLU A 54 -8.47 -5.26 0.54
CA GLU A 54 -7.94 -6.56 0.08
C GLU A 54 -6.62 -6.38 -0.70
N ALA A 55 -6.60 -5.43 -1.64
CA ALA A 55 -5.38 -5.08 -2.37
C ALA A 55 -4.27 -4.59 -1.42
N TYR A 56 -4.61 -3.78 -0.41
CA TYR A 56 -3.65 -3.27 0.58
C TYR A 56 -3.04 -4.39 1.43
N GLN A 57 -3.87 -5.31 1.93
CA GLN A 57 -3.43 -6.46 2.72
C GLN A 57 -2.49 -7.37 1.94
N SER A 58 -2.74 -7.54 0.64
CA SER A 58 -1.94 -8.38 -0.24
C SER A 58 -0.58 -7.77 -0.66
N THR A 59 -0.40 -6.46 -0.44
CA THR A 59 0.80 -5.72 -0.92
C THR A 59 1.46 -4.90 0.19
N LEU A 60 1.00 -3.66 0.40
CA LEU A 60 1.61 -2.66 1.26
C LEU A 60 1.62 -3.07 2.74
N ALA A 61 0.60 -3.81 3.20
CA ALA A 61 0.50 -4.20 4.60
C ALA A 61 1.76 -4.91 5.10
N GLN A 62 2.36 -5.80 4.29
CA GLN A 62 3.56 -6.55 4.65
C GLN A 62 4.77 -5.65 4.98
N HIS A 63 4.77 -4.41 4.47
CA HIS A 63 5.85 -3.44 4.64
C HIS A 63 5.53 -2.31 5.63
N HIS A 64 4.31 -2.29 6.17
CA HIS A 64 3.86 -1.28 7.12
C HIS A 64 3.78 -1.84 8.54
N THR A 65 4.09 -0.99 9.52
CA THR A 65 3.89 -1.29 10.94
C THR A 65 2.40 -1.42 11.27
N TRP A 66 2.09 -2.09 12.38
CA TRP A 66 0.71 -2.29 12.83
C TRP A 66 -0.11 -0.98 12.89
N PHE A 67 0.50 0.10 13.39
CA PHE A 67 -0.15 1.41 13.49
C PHE A 67 -0.56 1.96 12.12
N VAL A 68 0.36 1.91 11.15
CA VAL A 68 0.09 2.38 9.78
C VAL A 68 -0.97 1.53 9.10
N ARG A 69 -0.99 0.21 9.34
CA ARG A 69 -2.05 -0.67 8.85
C ARG A 69 -3.42 -0.25 9.38
N ARG A 70 -3.52 0.04 10.68
CA ARG A 70 -4.79 0.47 11.29
C ARG A 70 -5.25 1.83 10.76
N ALA A 71 -4.34 2.78 10.60
CA ALA A 71 -4.67 4.07 9.99
C ALA A 71 -5.17 3.92 8.55
N ALA A 72 -4.55 3.06 7.76
CA ALA A 72 -5.02 2.76 6.40
C ALA A 72 -6.42 2.12 6.38
N GLU A 73 -6.69 1.18 7.28
CA GLU A 73 -8.03 0.58 7.40
C GLU A 73 -9.12 1.62 7.71
N LEU A 74 -8.83 2.58 8.60
CA LEU A 74 -9.75 3.69 8.90
C LEU A 74 -9.97 4.59 7.68
N ALA A 75 -8.90 4.90 6.93
CA ALA A 75 -9.00 5.68 5.70
C ALA A 75 -9.89 4.98 4.64
N PHE A 76 -9.83 3.65 4.55
CA PHE A 76 -10.68 2.89 3.63
C PHE A 76 -12.16 2.89 4.04
N ILE A 77 -12.47 2.91 5.34
CA ILE A 77 -13.86 3.05 5.82
C ILE A 77 -14.43 4.42 5.44
N ALA A 78 -13.60 5.47 5.41
CA ALA A 78 -14.00 6.81 4.99
C ALA A 78 -14.16 6.97 3.46
N MET A 79 -13.83 5.94 2.68
CA MET A 79 -13.93 5.98 1.22
C MET A 79 -15.40 5.94 0.79
N PRO A 80 -15.85 6.83 -0.10
CA PRO A 80 -17.25 6.92 -0.50
C PRO A 80 -17.72 5.64 -1.20
N GLU A 81 -18.97 5.25 -0.95
CA GLU A 81 -19.65 4.24 -1.76
C GLU A 81 -19.91 4.81 -3.16
N ARG A 82 -19.70 3.98 -4.17
CA ARG A 82 -19.72 4.35 -5.59
C ARG A 82 -21.09 4.81 -6.06
#